data_AF-A0A7D5S933-F1
#
_entry.id   AF-A0A7D5S933-F1
#
_cell.length_a   1.000
_cell.length_b   1.000
_cell.length_c   1.000
_cell.angle_alpha   90.00
_cell.angle_beta   90.00
_cell.angle_gamma   90.00
#
_symmetry.space_group_name_H-M   'P 1'
#
loop_
_entity.id
_entity.type
_entity.pdbx_description
1 polymer ?
#
loop_
_entity_poly.entity_id
_entity_poly.type
_entity_poly.pdbx_seq_one_letter_code
_entity_poly.pdbx_strand_id
1 'polypeptide(L)'
;MLSIDAIYIDDTGKVYTPLTTSLNDLLCKIIRTNADINLRDNPILILKIINVTASLNSKLDEPLQKLLQQHANLLSLASNENNGNLDLEKIDIELQAMFLQGYALRSLDQLLLTTVAKMLFPTTHQVYFENNIFRNWLCTNLAYTDARVAQGMPVSMDYIYSIFWWLISINYHKITPPN
;
A
#
# COMPACT_ATOMS: atom_id res chain seq x y z
N MET A 1 -16.51 -2.60 -4.90
CA MET A 1 -16.26 -1.21 -5.38
C MET A 1 -16.19 -0.30 -4.17
N LEU A 2 -15.24 0.64 -4.12
CA LEU A 2 -15.15 1.58 -3.01
C LEU A 2 -16.30 2.60 -3.07
N SER A 3 -16.75 3.10 -1.92
CA SER A 3 -17.87 4.06 -1.87
C SER A 3 -17.55 5.37 -2.58
N ILE A 4 -16.31 5.81 -2.52
CA ILE A 4 -15.84 7.04 -3.17
C ILE A 4 -15.74 6.93 -4.70
N ASP A 5 -15.50 5.72 -5.24
CA ASP A 5 -15.44 5.48 -6.69
C ASP A 5 -16.84 5.49 -7.33
N ALA A 6 -17.88 5.46 -6.49
CA ALA A 6 -19.28 5.48 -6.92
C ALA A 6 -19.82 6.90 -7.13
N ILE A 7 -19.03 7.96 -6.99
CA ILE A 7 -19.51 9.34 -7.16
C ILE A 7 -19.43 9.71 -8.65
N TYR A 8 -20.57 10.06 -9.24
CA TYR A 8 -20.65 10.49 -10.64
C TYR A 8 -21.11 11.93 -10.73
N ILE A 9 -20.57 12.68 -11.69
CA ILE A 9 -21.02 14.04 -12.02
C ILE A 9 -21.41 14.04 -13.49
N ASP A 10 -22.61 14.50 -13.81
CA ASP A 10 -23.02 14.66 -15.21
C ASP A 10 -22.47 15.97 -15.82
N ASP A 11 -22.70 16.14 -17.12
CA ASP A 11 -22.31 17.34 -17.88
C ASP A 11 -23.00 18.63 -17.40
N THR A 12 -24.06 18.51 -16.59
CA THR A 12 -24.74 19.63 -15.95
C THR A 12 -24.17 19.99 -14.59
N GLY A 13 -23.21 19.22 -14.08
CA GLY A 13 -22.61 19.39 -12.75
C GLY A 13 -23.43 18.76 -11.62
N LYS A 14 -24.45 17.95 -11.93
CA LYS A 14 -25.25 17.26 -10.91
C LYS A 14 -24.53 16.00 -10.43
N VAL A 15 -24.46 15.86 -9.10
CA VAL A 15 -23.78 14.75 -8.43
C VAL A 15 -24.75 13.59 -8.18
N TYR A 16 -24.35 12.38 -8.54
CA TYR A 16 -25.04 11.14 -8.28
C TYR A 16 -24.21 10.25 -7.37
N THR A 17 -24.83 9.74 -6.32
CA THR A 17 -24.23 8.79 -5.38
C THR A 17 -25.12 7.55 -5.25
N PRO A 18 -24.77 6.42 -5.89
CA PRO A 18 -25.49 5.16 -5.75
C PRO A 18 -25.51 4.65 -4.31
N LEU A 19 -24.48 4.97 -3.53
CA LEU A 19 -24.44 4.75 -2.09
C LEU A 19 -24.77 6.06 -1.38
N THR A 20 -25.80 6.04 -0.55
CA THR A 20 -26.27 7.22 0.20
C THR A 20 -25.20 7.84 1.09
N THR A 21 -24.15 7.09 1.45
CA THR A 21 -23.05 7.56 2.30
C THR A 21 -21.83 8.07 1.54
N SER A 22 -21.70 7.89 0.22
CA SER A 22 -20.46 8.19 -0.52
C SER A 22 -19.95 9.61 -0.34
N LEU A 23 -20.83 10.62 -0.41
CA LEU A 23 -20.45 12.01 -0.18
C LEU A 23 -20.02 12.25 1.27
N ASN A 24 -20.71 11.64 2.23
CA ASN A 24 -20.35 11.75 3.63
C ASN A 24 -19.02 11.05 3.93
N ASP A 25 -18.77 9.90 3.32
CA ASP A 25 -17.51 9.17 3.41
C ASP A 25 -16.35 9.99 2.83
N LEU A 26 -16.55 10.65 1.69
CA LEU A 26 -15.56 11.58 1.13
C LEU A 26 -15.27 12.76 2.08
N LEU A 27 -16.31 13.40 2.61
CA LEU A 27 -16.18 14.54 3.53
C LEU A 27 -15.50 14.14 4.86
N CYS A 28 -15.85 12.97 5.39
CA CYS A 28 -15.28 12.43 6.62
C CYS A 28 -13.93 11.71 6.40
N LYS A 29 -13.45 11.61 5.15
CA LYS A 29 -12.24 10.88 4.76
C LYS A 29 -12.25 9.42 5.23
N ILE A 30 -13.34 8.73 4.94
CA ILE A 30 -13.53 7.31 5.26
C ILE A 30 -13.57 6.52 3.95
N ILE A 31 -12.73 5.50 3.85
CA ILE A 31 -12.79 4.52 2.76
C ILE A 31 -13.65 3.36 3.21
N ARG A 32 -14.73 3.12 2.48
CA ARG A 32 -15.63 1.98 2.67
C ARG A 32 -15.76 1.19 1.38
N THR A 33 -16.17 -0.05 1.53
CA THR A 33 -16.56 -0.91 0.41
C THR A 33 -18.04 -1.21 0.47
N ASN A 34 -18.65 -1.49 -0.69
CA ASN A 34 -19.87 -2.30 -0.71
C ASN A 34 -19.56 -3.75 -0.26
N ALA A 35 -20.55 -4.47 0.26
CA ALA A 35 -20.34 -5.77 0.92
C ALA A 35 -19.84 -6.92 -0.02
N ASP A 36 -19.73 -6.68 -1.33
CA ASP A 36 -19.46 -7.71 -2.34
C ASP A 36 -18.01 -7.72 -2.91
N ILE A 37 -17.04 -7.08 -2.25
CA ILE A 37 -15.64 -7.21 -2.72
C ILE A 37 -15.12 -8.62 -2.43
N ASN A 38 -14.84 -9.37 -3.50
CA ASN A 38 -14.13 -10.65 -3.42
C ASN A 38 -12.62 -10.46 -3.60
N LEU A 39 -11.89 -10.41 -2.47
CA LEU A 39 -10.43 -10.26 -2.47
C LEU A 39 -9.69 -11.52 -2.96
N ARG A 40 -10.35 -12.69 -2.99
CA ARG A 40 -9.75 -13.93 -3.50
C ARG A 40 -9.64 -13.94 -5.02
N ASP A 41 -10.65 -13.37 -5.69
CA ASP A 41 -10.66 -13.29 -7.16
C ASP A 41 -9.64 -12.26 -7.66
N ASN A 42 -9.41 -11.20 -6.89
CA ASN A 42 -8.44 -10.16 -7.23
C ASN A 42 -7.73 -9.62 -5.98
N PRO A 43 -6.62 -10.25 -5.56
CA PRO A 43 -5.88 -9.84 -4.36
C PRO A 43 -5.21 -8.47 -4.51
N ILE A 44 -4.98 -7.98 -5.74
CA ILE A 44 -4.43 -6.64 -6.00
C ILE A 44 -5.34 -5.54 -5.44
N LEU A 45 -6.64 -5.81 -5.28
CA LEU A 45 -7.57 -4.87 -4.63
C LEU A 45 -7.10 -4.47 -3.23
N ILE A 46 -6.41 -5.35 -2.49
CA ILE A 46 -5.85 -5.02 -1.18
C ILE A 46 -4.88 -3.84 -1.30
N LEU A 47 -3.94 -3.90 -2.24
CA LEU A 47 -2.97 -2.83 -2.47
C LEU A 47 -3.64 -1.56 -2.98
N LYS A 48 -4.61 -1.68 -3.90
CA LYS A 48 -5.38 -0.53 -4.41
C LYS A 48 -6.12 0.20 -3.30
N ILE A 49 -6.79 -0.52 -2.41
CA ILE A 49 -7.54 0.07 -1.30
C ILE A 49 -6.58 0.80 -0.35
N ILE A 50 -5.43 0.21 -0.05
CA ILE A 50 -4.38 0.83 0.78
C ILE A 50 -3.83 2.10 0.10
N ASN A 51 -3.53 2.03 -1.19
CA ASN A 51 -3.03 3.15 -2.00
C ASN A 51 -4.03 4.33 -2.00
N VAL A 52 -5.31 4.06 -2.29
CA VAL A 52 -6.37 5.06 -2.28
C VAL A 52 -6.57 5.67 -0.88
N THR A 53 -6.47 4.86 0.16
CA THR A 53 -6.54 5.34 1.54
C THR A 53 -5.38 6.28 1.86
N ALA A 54 -4.16 5.91 1.46
CA ALA A 54 -2.96 6.70 1.67
C ALA A 54 -3.01 8.02 0.88
N SER A 55 -3.37 7.99 -0.39
CA SER A 55 -3.38 9.15 -1.28
C SER A 55 -4.34 10.24 -0.78
N LEU A 56 -5.55 9.86 -0.37
CA LEU A 56 -6.58 10.76 0.14
C LEU A 56 -6.37 11.19 1.61
N ASN A 57 -5.37 10.63 2.29
CA ASN A 57 -5.17 10.81 3.73
C ASN A 57 -6.44 10.43 4.52
N SER A 58 -7.02 9.29 4.16
CA SER A 58 -8.28 8.79 4.69
C SER A 58 -8.04 7.68 5.70
N LYS A 59 -9.11 7.30 6.41
CA LYS A 59 -9.15 6.14 7.30
C LYS A 59 -9.97 5.04 6.65
N LEU A 60 -9.57 3.79 6.85
CA LEU A 60 -10.41 2.64 6.53
C LEU A 60 -11.55 2.57 7.54
N ASP A 61 -12.74 2.18 7.10
CA ASP A 61 -13.73 1.70 8.05
C ASP A 61 -13.26 0.40 8.73
N GLU A 62 -13.76 0.16 9.94
CA GLU A 62 -13.35 -0.99 10.74
C GLU A 62 -13.67 -2.34 10.05
N PRO A 63 -14.84 -2.53 9.41
CA PRO A 63 -15.14 -3.77 8.68
C PRO A 63 -14.17 -4.06 7.53
N LEU A 64 -13.85 -3.06 6.71
CA LEU A 64 -12.90 -3.18 5.60
C LEU A 64 -11.49 -3.43 6.14
N GLN A 65 -11.07 -2.73 7.19
CA GLN A 65 -9.76 -2.98 7.79
C GLN A 65 -9.63 -4.44 8.25
N LYS A 66 -10.65 -4.99 8.91
CA LYS A 66 -10.68 -6.41 9.30
C LYS A 66 -10.64 -7.34 8.10
N LEU A 67 -11.40 -7.03 7.05
CA LEU A 67 -11.43 -7.80 5.81
C LEU A 67 -10.05 -7.86 5.14
N LEU A 68 -9.34 -6.74 5.06
CA LEU A 68 -7.98 -6.65 4.52
C LEU A 68 -6.99 -7.46 5.36
N GLN A 69 -7.05 -7.34 6.69
CA GLN A 69 -6.18 -8.10 7.60
C GLN A 69 -6.37 -9.62 7.47
N GLN A 70 -7.62 -10.08 7.31
CA GLN A 70 -7.94 -11.49 7.13
C GLN A 70 -7.42 -12.08 5.81
N HIS A 71 -7.29 -11.24 4.78
CA HIS A 71 -6.90 -11.66 3.43
C HIS A 71 -5.49 -11.19 3.02
N ALA A 72 -4.74 -10.56 3.92
CA ALA A 72 -3.38 -10.07 3.64
C ALA A 72 -2.46 -11.19 3.12
N ASN A 73 -2.65 -12.42 3.58
CA ASN A 73 -1.91 -13.61 3.16
C ASN A 73 -2.07 -13.96 1.66
N LEU A 74 -3.12 -13.45 0.99
CA LEU A 74 -3.28 -13.62 -0.45
C LEU A 74 -2.18 -12.90 -1.26
N LEU A 75 -1.54 -11.89 -0.66
CA LEU A 75 -0.40 -11.17 -1.25
C LEU A 75 0.95 -11.84 -0.98
N SER A 76 1.00 -12.89 -0.15
CA SER A 76 2.26 -13.57 0.13
C SER A 76 2.75 -14.32 -1.12
N LEU A 77 3.98 -14.03 -1.53
CA LEU A 77 4.65 -14.68 -2.67
C LEU A 77 4.73 -16.20 -2.49
N ALA A 78 4.94 -16.69 -1.26
CA ALA A 78 5.00 -18.11 -0.93
C ALA A 78 3.66 -18.86 -1.13
N SER A 79 2.54 -18.14 -1.20
CA SER A 79 1.20 -18.70 -1.40
C SER A 79 0.93 -19.08 -2.86
N ASN A 80 1.74 -18.56 -3.80
CA ASN A 80 1.47 -18.60 -5.24
C ASN A 80 2.12 -19.77 -5.99
N GLU A 81 2.99 -20.56 -5.36
CA GLU A 81 3.55 -21.75 -6.01
C GLU A 81 2.47 -22.81 -6.33
N ASN A 82 1.30 -22.74 -5.69
CA ASN A 82 0.27 -23.80 -5.79
C ASN A 82 -1.14 -23.36 -6.21
N ASN A 83 -1.47 -22.07 -6.32
CA ASN A 83 -2.79 -21.62 -6.78
C ASN A 83 -2.67 -20.21 -7.39
N GLY A 84 -2.88 -20.13 -8.71
CA GLY A 84 -2.55 -18.96 -9.53
C GLY A 84 -3.25 -17.64 -9.22
N ASN A 85 -2.86 -16.64 -10.04
CA ASN A 85 -3.39 -15.27 -10.19
C ASN A 85 -2.77 -14.13 -9.36
N LEU A 86 -1.58 -14.27 -8.76
CA LEU A 86 -0.82 -13.08 -8.35
C LEU A 86 0.09 -12.61 -9.49
N ASP A 87 -0.36 -11.57 -10.17
CA ASP A 87 0.38 -10.91 -11.25
C ASP A 87 1.40 -9.94 -10.65
N LEU A 88 2.69 -10.32 -10.71
CA LEU A 88 3.78 -9.51 -10.16
C LEU A 88 3.89 -8.14 -10.82
N GLU A 89 3.53 -8.03 -12.10
CA GLU A 89 3.50 -6.76 -12.82
C GLU A 89 2.45 -5.82 -12.21
N LYS A 90 1.27 -6.35 -11.90
CA LYS A 90 0.21 -5.57 -11.23
C LYS A 90 0.59 -5.16 -9.81
N ILE A 91 1.36 -5.97 -9.08
CA ILE A 91 1.91 -5.57 -7.78
C ILE A 91 2.87 -4.41 -7.97
N ASP A 92 3.83 -4.53 -8.89
CA ASP A 92 4.83 -3.51 -9.13
C ASP A 92 4.18 -2.17 -9.53
N ILE A 93 3.16 -2.20 -10.40
CA ILE A 93 2.35 -1.02 -10.76
C ILE A 93 1.73 -0.36 -9.52
N GLU A 94 1.12 -1.15 -8.63
CA GLU A 94 0.54 -0.59 -7.41
C GLU A 94 1.60 -0.07 -6.43
N LEU A 95 2.75 -0.74 -6.29
CA LEU A 95 3.86 -0.25 -5.47
C LEU A 95 4.42 1.06 -6.01
N GLN A 96 4.60 1.19 -7.33
CA GLN A 96 4.98 2.44 -7.96
C GLN A 96 3.97 3.54 -7.65
N ALA A 97 2.67 3.27 -7.78
CA ALA A 97 1.63 4.22 -7.44
C ALA A 97 1.67 4.62 -5.95
N MET A 98 1.98 3.70 -5.05
CA MET A 98 2.05 3.96 -3.61
C MET A 98 3.28 4.79 -3.19
N PHE A 99 4.42 4.60 -3.84
CA PHE A 99 5.71 5.14 -3.38
C PHE A 99 6.28 6.28 -4.25
N LEU A 100 5.80 6.47 -5.48
CA LEU A 100 6.33 7.50 -6.40
C LEU A 100 5.43 8.74 -6.53
N GLN A 101 4.27 8.78 -5.86
CA GLN A 101 3.26 9.83 -6.01
C GLN A 101 3.29 10.90 -4.90
N GLY A 102 4.30 10.91 -4.03
CA GLY A 102 4.47 11.94 -3.00
C GLY A 102 3.67 11.70 -1.71
N TYR A 103 3.30 10.44 -1.45
CA TYR A 103 2.67 10.00 -0.21
C TYR A 103 3.19 8.64 0.28
N ALA A 104 4.45 8.33 -0.05
CA ALA A 104 5.18 7.12 0.30
C ALA A 104 5.16 6.82 1.81
N LEU A 105 5.34 7.84 2.66
CA LEU A 105 5.31 7.64 4.11
C LEU A 105 3.91 7.21 4.58
N ARG A 106 2.86 7.86 4.07
CA ARG A 106 1.47 7.48 4.36
C ARG A 106 1.14 6.08 3.85
N SER A 107 1.65 5.72 2.67
CA SER A 107 1.51 4.37 2.12
C SER A 107 2.11 3.31 3.05
N LEU A 108 3.29 3.58 3.63
CA LEU A 108 3.91 2.68 4.61
C LEU A 108 3.05 2.55 5.88
N ASP A 109 2.53 3.65 6.41
CA ASP A 109 1.66 3.62 7.60
C ASP A 109 0.42 2.75 7.36
N GLN A 110 -0.23 2.87 6.20
CA GLN A 110 -1.40 2.06 5.86
C GLN A 110 -1.06 0.57 5.67
N LEU A 111 0.10 0.26 5.07
CA LEU A 111 0.60 -1.12 4.96
C LEU A 111 0.84 -1.76 6.32
N LEU A 112 1.28 -0.98 7.32
CA LEU A 112 1.51 -1.46 8.67
C LEU A 112 0.22 -1.73 9.43
N LEU A 113 -0.80 -0.89 9.26
CA LEU A 113 -2.12 -1.05 9.88
C LEU A 113 -2.89 -2.29 9.40
N THR A 114 -2.55 -2.81 8.22
CA THR A 114 -3.27 -3.88 7.54
C THR A 114 -2.53 -5.22 7.53
N THR A 115 -1.38 -5.33 8.22
CA THR A 115 -0.45 -6.49 8.22
C THR A 115 0.13 -6.88 6.86
N VAL A 116 -0.25 -6.17 5.78
CA VAL A 116 0.21 -6.39 4.41
C VAL A 116 1.71 -6.14 4.25
N ALA A 117 2.28 -5.20 5.01
CA ALA A 117 3.74 -4.95 5.02
C ALA A 117 4.55 -6.23 5.26
N LYS A 118 4.07 -7.12 6.13
CA LYS A 118 4.72 -8.41 6.44
C LYS A 118 4.71 -9.37 5.25
N MET A 119 3.66 -9.31 4.44
CA MET A 119 3.47 -10.21 3.30
C MET A 119 4.30 -9.77 2.09
N LEU A 120 4.42 -8.45 1.88
CA LEU A 120 5.23 -7.88 0.80
C LEU A 120 6.73 -7.94 1.10
N PHE A 121 7.12 -7.72 2.36
CA PHE A 121 8.52 -7.62 2.77
C PHE A 121 8.86 -8.61 3.91
N PRO A 122 8.68 -9.92 3.71
CA PRO A 122 8.77 -10.90 4.80
C PRO A 122 10.16 -10.94 5.46
N THR A 123 11.22 -10.77 4.66
CA THR A 123 12.62 -10.82 5.11
C THR A 123 13.05 -9.55 5.87
N THR A 124 12.43 -8.40 5.59
CA THR A 124 12.84 -7.12 6.19
C THR A 124 11.86 -6.60 7.23
N HIS A 125 10.67 -7.21 7.32
CA HIS A 125 9.63 -6.83 8.26
C HIS A 125 10.13 -6.79 9.71
N GLN A 126 10.76 -7.88 10.19
CA GLN A 126 11.27 -7.90 11.57
C GLN A 126 12.29 -6.79 11.82
N VAL A 127 13.19 -6.56 10.86
CA VAL A 127 14.28 -5.60 11.03
C VAL A 127 13.77 -4.16 11.03
N TYR A 128 12.93 -3.77 10.08
CA TYR A 128 12.42 -2.40 9.99
C TYR A 128 11.33 -2.09 11.01
N PHE A 129 10.54 -3.09 11.42
CA PHE A 129 9.36 -2.82 12.25
C PHE A 129 9.55 -3.20 13.72
N GLU A 130 10.53 -4.02 14.10
CA GLU A 130 10.84 -4.30 15.51
C GLU A 130 11.99 -3.45 16.05
N ASN A 131 12.78 -2.80 15.16
CA ASN A 131 13.87 -1.90 15.56
C ASN A 131 13.54 -0.43 15.23
N ASN A 132 13.43 0.39 16.27
CA ASN A 132 13.09 1.82 16.15
C ASN A 132 14.10 2.63 15.31
N ILE A 133 15.38 2.27 15.31
CA ILE A 133 16.41 2.97 14.53
C ILE A 133 16.15 2.77 13.05
N PHE A 134 15.96 1.51 12.63
CA PHE A 134 15.70 1.18 11.23
C PHE A 134 14.32 1.66 10.78
N ARG A 135 13.32 1.60 11.65
CA ARG A 135 12.00 2.21 11.41
C ARG A 135 12.13 3.70 11.10
N ASN A 136 12.83 4.44 11.97
CA ASN A 136 13.03 5.89 11.78
C ASN A 136 13.81 6.19 10.51
N TRP A 137 14.83 5.39 10.19
CA TRP A 137 15.59 5.52 8.95
C TRP A 137 14.70 5.31 7.71
N LEU A 138 13.88 4.25 7.70
CA LEU A 138 12.92 3.98 6.63
C LEU A 138 11.92 5.13 6.47
N CYS A 139 11.27 5.56 7.56
CA CYS A 139 10.32 6.66 7.55
C CYS A 139 10.97 7.97 7.04
N THR A 140 12.21 8.24 7.45
CA THR A 140 12.96 9.44 7.02
C THR A 140 13.20 9.41 5.51
N ASN A 141 13.63 8.27 4.97
CA ASN A 141 13.87 8.13 3.53
C ASN A 141 12.58 8.27 2.70
N LEU A 142 11.46 7.71 3.18
CA LEU A 142 10.17 7.89 2.50
C LEU A 142 9.65 9.33 2.60
N ALA A 143 9.87 10.02 3.73
CA ALA A 143 9.57 11.45 3.85
C ALA A 143 10.40 12.30 2.88
N TYR A 144 11.67 11.94 2.68
CA TYR A 144 12.50 12.58 1.65
C TYR A 144 11.98 12.31 0.24
N THR A 145 11.56 11.08 -0.07
CA THR A 145 10.88 10.76 -1.34
C THR A 145 9.68 11.68 -1.56
N ASP A 146 8.83 11.83 -0.54
CA ASP A 146 7.64 12.68 -0.64
C ASP A 146 7.99 14.15 -0.91
N ALA A 147 9.01 14.66 -0.21
CA ALA A 147 9.52 16.02 -0.42
C ALA A 147 10.10 16.21 -1.84
N ARG A 148 10.79 15.20 -2.39
CA ARG A 148 11.33 15.27 -3.76
C ARG A 148 10.22 15.35 -4.80
N VAL A 149 9.20 14.50 -4.68
CA VAL A 149 8.05 14.51 -5.59
C VAL A 149 7.32 15.85 -5.52
N ALA A 150 7.12 16.40 -4.31
CA ALA A 150 6.50 17.72 -4.13
C ALA A 150 7.30 18.87 -4.78
N GLN A 151 8.61 18.71 -4.94
CA GLN A 151 9.50 19.67 -5.63
C GLN A 151 9.57 19.42 -7.14
N GLY A 152 8.79 18.48 -7.69
CA GLY A 152 8.84 18.10 -9.10
C GLY A 152 10.12 17.37 -9.51
N MET A 153 10.89 16.87 -8.54
CA MET A 153 12.11 16.12 -8.83
C MET A 153 11.80 14.64 -9.07
N PRO A 154 12.50 13.97 -10.00
CA PRO A 154 12.29 12.56 -10.27
C PRO A 154 12.74 11.70 -9.08
N VAL A 155 12.00 10.61 -8.87
CA VAL A 155 12.31 9.50 -7.95
C VAL A 155 12.13 8.20 -8.73
N SER A 156 13.06 7.26 -8.58
CA SER A 156 12.98 5.94 -9.22
C SER A 156 12.52 4.87 -8.24
N MET A 157 11.87 3.83 -8.77
CA MET A 157 11.50 2.66 -7.97
C MET A 157 12.74 1.91 -7.48
N ASP A 158 13.84 1.90 -8.22
CA ASP A 158 15.12 1.30 -7.80
C ASP A 158 15.62 1.88 -6.47
N TYR A 159 15.49 3.20 -6.28
CA TYR A 159 15.83 3.85 -5.03
C TYR A 159 14.92 3.37 -3.89
N ILE A 160 13.61 3.28 -4.13
CA ILE A 160 12.64 2.78 -3.15
C ILE A 160 12.96 1.34 -2.76
N TYR A 161 13.22 0.47 -3.73
CA TYR A 161 13.64 -0.91 -3.49
C TYR A 161 14.95 -0.98 -2.71
N SER A 162 15.92 -0.12 -3.01
CA SER A 162 17.18 -0.05 -2.26
C SER A 162 16.94 0.27 -0.78
N ILE A 163 16.00 1.18 -0.47
CA ILE A 163 15.64 1.50 0.92
C ILE A 163 15.03 0.27 1.62
N PHE A 164 14.10 -0.43 0.97
CA PHE A 164 13.43 -1.59 1.57
C PHE A 164 14.33 -2.82 1.72
N TRP A 165 15.38 -2.98 0.89
CA TRP A 165 16.26 -4.15 0.91
C TRP A 165 17.68 -3.88 1.42
N TRP A 166 18.01 -2.63 1.77
CA TRP A 166 19.33 -2.24 2.27
C TRP A 166 19.85 -3.17 3.37
N LEU A 167 19.00 -3.54 4.33
CA LEU A 167 19.41 -4.39 5.46
C LEU A 167 19.61 -5.86 5.09
N ILE A 168 18.96 -6.35 4.04
CA ILE A 168 19.29 -7.68 3.48
C ILE A 168 20.72 -7.64 2.95
N SER A 169 21.08 -6.59 2.20
CA SER A 169 22.42 -6.47 1.59
C SER A 169 23.53 -6.47 2.65
N ILE A 170 23.33 -5.78 3.77
CA ILE A 170 24.31 -5.74 4.88
C ILE A 170 24.44 -7.10 5.57
N ASN A 171 23.34 -7.83 5.77
CA ASN A 171 23.38 -9.15 6.38
C ASN A 171 23.97 -10.22 5.44
N TYR A 172 23.78 -10.08 4.12
CA TYR A 172 24.35 -10.99 3.12
C TYR A 172 25.89 -10.99 3.17
N HIS A 173 26.50 -9.82 3.37
CA HIS A 173 27.96 -9.66 3.52
C HIS A 173 28.52 -10.18 4.85
N LYS A 174 27.67 -10.51 5.83
CA LYS A 174 28.10 -11.23 7.04
C LYS A 174 28.01 -12.76 6.88
N ILE A 175 27.27 -13.25 5.88
CA ILE A 175 26.99 -14.68 5.66
C ILE A 175 27.85 -15.24 4.52
N THR A 176 28.32 -14.40 3.59
CA THR A 176 29.30 -14.79 2.57
C THR A 176 30.62 -14.08 2.84
N PRO A 177 31.70 -14.78 3.25
CA PRO A 177 33.01 -14.17 3.33
C PRO A 177 33.43 -13.72 1.91
N PRO A 178 34.17 -12.61 1.78
CA PRO A 178 34.73 -12.22 0.49
C PRO A 178 35.68 -13.33 0.01
N ASN A 179 35.48 -13.78 -1.23
CA ASN A 179 36.40 -14.69 -1.93
C ASN A 179 37.79 -14.07 -2.07
#